data_AF-S9UX83-F1
#
_entry.id   AF-S9UX83-F1
#
_cell.length_a   1.000
_cell.length_b   1.000
_cell.length_c   1.000
_cell.angle_alpha   90.00
_cell.angle_beta   90.00
_cell.angle_gamma   90.00
#
_symmetry.space_group_name_H-M   'P 1'
#
loop_
_entity.id
_entity.type
_entity.pdbx_description
1 polymer ?
#
loop_
_entity_poly.entity_id
_entity_poly.type
_entity_poly.pdbx_seq_one_letter_code
_entity_poly.pdbx_strand_id
1 'polypeptide(L)'
;MSSRINLEVAFVTFHDDNFLGSNVVDRNPATFVLTTGGFPHEITVNTRASSAKFSKITLTLDDVKDIVLEKKGIDEADYQIIAERTLQRGGGDEKRGKRTQVEVLEFDPEQAGKNIRHLRLRILSGYSDFAGIYNIDAYGEESLQQLAVLESKPEVNL
;
A
#
# COMPACT_ATOMS: atom_id res chain seq x y z
N MET A 1 -7.30 -11.43 16.65
CA MET A 1 -6.64 -12.21 15.56
C MET A 1 -6.44 -11.24 14.43
N SER A 2 -5.20 -11.01 13.98
CA SER A 2 -4.94 -10.06 12.90
C SER A 2 -5.53 -10.58 11.58
N SER A 3 -6.45 -9.83 10.98
CA SER A 3 -7.03 -10.13 9.66
C SER A 3 -6.35 -9.28 8.57
N ARG A 4 -6.67 -9.53 7.30
CA ARG A 4 -6.25 -8.64 6.21
C ARG A 4 -7.12 -7.38 6.21
N ILE A 5 -6.49 -6.23 6.02
CA ILE A 5 -7.16 -4.94 5.87
C ILE A 5 -7.54 -4.74 4.41
N ASN A 6 -8.73 -4.18 4.16
CA ASN A 6 -9.17 -3.89 2.80
C ASN A 6 -8.72 -2.49 2.40
N LEU A 7 -7.82 -2.44 1.43
CA LEU A 7 -7.26 -1.21 0.91
C LEU A 7 -7.91 -0.83 -0.42
N GLU A 8 -7.97 0.47 -0.68
CA GLU A 8 -8.38 1.05 -1.96
C GLU A 8 -7.37 2.11 -2.39
N VAL A 9 -7.05 2.18 -3.67
CA VAL A 9 -6.13 3.19 -4.19
C VAL A 9 -6.86 4.52 -4.31
N ALA A 10 -6.31 5.55 -3.68
CA ALA A 10 -6.86 6.90 -3.67
C ALA A 10 -6.16 7.81 -4.68
N PHE A 11 -4.85 7.66 -4.84
CA PHE A 11 -4.03 8.52 -5.69
C PHE A 11 -2.75 7.82 -6.13
N VAL A 12 -2.32 8.11 -7.36
CA VAL A 12 -1.04 7.68 -7.92
C VAL A 12 -0.46 8.82 -8.78
N THR A 13 0.86 9.03 -8.72
CA THR A 13 1.53 10.08 -9.53
C THR A 13 1.91 9.65 -10.95
N PHE A 14 1.70 8.38 -11.28
CA PHE A 14 2.05 7.81 -12.58
C PHE A 14 0.85 7.03 -13.11
N HIS A 15 0.82 6.86 -14.43
CA HIS A 15 -0.26 6.18 -15.12
C HIS A 15 0.30 5.33 -16.27
N ASP A 16 -0.23 4.13 -16.40
CA ASP A 16 -0.05 3.24 -17.54
C ASP A 16 -1.44 2.70 -17.91
N ASP A 17 -1.85 2.90 -19.16
CA ASP A 17 -3.18 2.52 -19.66
C ASP A 17 -3.46 1.01 -19.51
N ASN A 18 -2.42 0.18 -19.49
CA ASN A 18 -2.54 -1.27 -19.36
C ASN A 18 -2.52 -1.74 -17.90
N PHE A 19 -2.07 -0.88 -16.98
CA PHE A 19 -1.79 -1.24 -15.60
C PHE A 19 -2.33 -0.18 -14.63
N LEU A 20 -3.61 -0.30 -14.31
CA LEU A 20 -4.32 0.61 -13.42
C LEU A 20 -3.71 0.61 -12.00
N GLY A 21 -3.70 1.78 -11.36
CA GLY A 21 -3.23 1.94 -9.98
C GLY A 21 -3.80 0.91 -9.01
N SER A 22 -5.07 0.53 -9.18
CA SER A 22 -5.77 -0.49 -8.37
C SER A 22 -5.10 -1.86 -8.34
N ASN A 23 -4.26 -2.18 -9.34
CA ASN A 23 -3.53 -3.44 -9.40
C ASN A 23 -2.62 -3.65 -8.19
N VAL A 24 -2.17 -2.57 -7.52
CA VAL A 24 -1.28 -2.71 -6.34
C VAL A 24 -1.99 -3.22 -5.09
N VAL A 25 -3.32 -3.31 -5.07
CA VAL A 25 -4.10 -3.84 -3.93
C VAL A 25 -5.07 -4.95 -4.33
N ASP A 26 -5.01 -5.41 -5.58
CA ASP A 26 -5.91 -6.43 -6.13
C ASP A 26 -5.56 -7.87 -5.69
N ARG A 27 -4.38 -8.04 -5.07
CA ARG A 27 -3.82 -9.30 -4.57
C ARG A 27 -3.54 -10.33 -5.68
N ASN A 28 -3.42 -9.89 -6.93
CA ASN A 28 -3.08 -10.73 -8.05
C ASN A 28 -1.57 -10.63 -8.35
N PRO A 29 -0.79 -11.72 -8.15
CA PRO A 29 0.67 -11.67 -8.33
C PRO A 29 1.13 -11.51 -9.79
N ALA A 30 0.20 -11.55 -10.75
CA ALA A 30 0.43 -11.35 -12.17
C ALA A 30 0.20 -9.90 -12.64
N THR A 31 -0.47 -9.07 -11.84
CA THR A 31 -0.63 -7.65 -12.12
C THR A 31 0.42 -6.86 -11.35
N PHE A 32 0.73 -5.68 -11.89
CA PHE A 32 1.62 -4.71 -11.28
C PHE A 32 1.30 -3.35 -11.89
N VAL A 33 1.97 -2.32 -11.39
CA VAL A 33 2.09 -1.02 -12.04
C VAL A 33 3.56 -0.66 -12.17
N LEU A 34 3.86 0.14 -13.18
CA LEU A 34 5.20 0.65 -13.43
C LEU A 34 5.20 2.16 -13.19
N THR A 35 6.20 2.67 -12.49
CA THR A 35 6.40 4.12 -12.42
C THR A 35 6.69 4.70 -13.81
N THR A 36 6.31 5.94 -14.07
CA THR A 36 6.59 6.62 -15.34
C THR A 36 7.20 8.01 -15.10
N GLY A 37 8.41 8.23 -15.63
CA GLY A 37 9.15 9.48 -15.45
C GLY A 37 10.22 9.40 -14.38
N GLY A 38 10.66 10.56 -13.89
CA GLY A 38 11.67 10.65 -12.83
C GLY A 38 11.05 10.59 -11.44
N PHE A 39 11.81 10.05 -10.48
CA PHE A 39 11.44 10.03 -9.07
C PHE A 39 11.43 11.44 -8.43
N PRO A 40 10.65 11.68 -7.35
CA PRO A 40 9.87 10.70 -6.60
C PRO A 40 8.49 10.41 -7.20
N HIS A 41 7.98 9.22 -6.89
CA HIS A 41 6.60 8.83 -7.15
C HIS A 41 5.89 8.45 -5.86
N GLU A 42 4.56 8.59 -5.83
CA GLU A 42 3.76 8.17 -4.68
C GLU A 42 2.49 7.42 -5.08
N ILE A 43 2.12 6.49 -4.20
CA ILE A 43 0.80 5.84 -4.17
C ILE A 43 0.20 6.11 -2.80
N THR A 44 -1.03 6.60 -2.79
CA THR A 44 -1.85 6.68 -1.57
C THR A 44 -2.93 5.61 -1.62
N VAL A 45 -3.04 4.83 -0.55
CA VAL A 45 -4.12 3.86 -0.34
C VAL A 45 -4.88 4.18 0.94
N ASN A 46 -6.19 3.98 0.91
CA ASN A 46 -7.05 4.16 2.07
C ASN A 46 -7.50 2.81 2.61
N THR A 47 -7.73 2.74 3.92
CA THR A 47 -8.57 1.69 4.48
C THR A 47 -10.02 1.93 4.06
N ARG A 48 -10.78 0.86 3.79
CA ARG A 48 -12.22 1.00 3.55
C ARG A 48 -12.96 1.41 4.82
N ALA A 49 -12.61 0.82 5.97
CA ALA A 49 -13.09 1.25 7.29
C ALA A 49 -12.57 2.64 7.66
N SER A 50 -13.28 3.37 8.53
CA SER A 50 -12.90 4.73 8.96
C SER A 50 -11.49 4.80 9.57
N SER A 51 -11.04 3.75 10.25
CA SER A 51 -9.63 3.59 10.61
C SER A 51 -9.30 2.11 10.77
N ALA A 52 -8.01 1.78 10.83
CA ALA A 52 -7.57 0.46 11.26
C ALA A 52 -6.30 0.55 12.12
N LYS A 53 -6.09 -0.50 12.91
CA LYS A 53 -4.83 -0.75 13.60
C LYS A 53 -4.04 -1.77 12.80
N PHE A 54 -2.90 -1.36 12.25
CA PHE A 54 -2.05 -2.23 11.44
C PHE A 54 -1.01 -2.92 12.32
N SER A 55 -0.85 -4.22 12.11
CA SER A 55 0.22 -5.02 12.71
C SER A 55 1.35 -5.30 11.72
N LYS A 56 1.04 -5.32 10.42
CA LYS A 56 2.00 -5.63 9.36
C LYS A 56 1.61 -5.02 8.02
N ILE A 57 2.60 -4.55 7.27
CA ILE A 57 2.50 -4.20 5.86
C ILE A 57 3.52 -5.03 5.08
N THR A 58 3.12 -5.53 3.92
CA THR A 58 3.99 -6.26 3.01
C THR A 58 3.97 -5.55 1.66
N LEU A 59 5.14 -5.15 1.20
CA LEU A 59 5.35 -4.49 -0.08
C LEU A 59 6.06 -5.46 -1.02
N THR A 60 5.48 -5.68 -2.20
CA THR A 60 6.07 -6.49 -3.26
C THR A 60 6.44 -5.54 -4.40
N LEU A 61 7.74 -5.36 -4.62
CA LEU A 61 8.33 -4.32 -5.46
C LEU A 61 9.31 -4.93 -6.46
N ASP A 62 9.74 -4.17 -7.46
CA ASP A 62 10.85 -4.53 -8.35
C ASP A 62 11.66 -3.29 -8.73
N ASP A 63 12.98 -3.46 -8.72
CA ASP A 63 13.97 -2.42 -9.01
C ASP A 63 13.83 -1.11 -8.20
N VAL A 64 13.14 -1.16 -7.06
CA VAL A 64 13.01 -0.03 -6.11
C VAL A 64 14.25 0.03 -5.23
N LYS A 65 14.76 1.24 -4.96
CA LYS A 65 15.91 1.43 -4.07
C LYS A 65 15.50 2.11 -2.77
N ASP A 66 15.05 3.36 -2.81
CA ASP A 66 14.73 4.11 -1.59
C ASP A 66 13.22 4.34 -1.49
N ILE A 67 12.63 3.98 -0.34
CA ILE A 67 11.21 4.18 -0.04
C ILE A 67 10.99 4.88 1.29
N VAL A 68 9.88 5.61 1.37
CA VAL A 68 9.31 6.13 2.60
C VAL A 68 7.85 5.69 2.66
N LEU A 69 7.46 5.12 3.79
CA LEU A 69 6.08 4.80 4.10
C LEU A 69 5.58 5.75 5.18
N GLU A 70 4.47 6.40 4.89
CA GLU A 70 3.82 7.35 5.79
C GLU A 70 2.38 6.92 6.08
N LYS A 71 1.88 7.29 7.26
CA LYS A 71 0.47 7.12 7.64
C LYS A 71 -0.20 8.45 7.88
N LYS A 72 -1.54 8.44 7.83
CA LYS A 72 -2.37 9.54 8.29
C LYS A 72 -3.71 9.00 8.81
N GLY A 73 -4.13 9.46 9.98
CA GLY A 73 -5.47 9.22 10.54
C GLY A 73 -6.53 10.20 10.01
N ILE A 74 -7.81 9.98 10.34
CA ILE A 74 -8.92 10.85 9.89
C ILE A 74 -8.71 12.31 10.33
N ASP A 75 -8.36 12.52 11.60
CA ASP A 75 -8.28 13.85 12.21
C ASP A 75 -6.85 14.44 12.19
N GLU A 76 -5.91 13.77 11.51
CA GLU A 76 -4.53 14.23 11.41
C GLU A 76 -4.37 15.19 10.21
N ALA A 77 -3.68 16.31 10.40
CA ALA A 77 -3.45 17.27 9.31
C ALA A 77 -2.44 16.71 8.30
N ASP A 78 -1.32 16.19 8.82
CA ASP A 78 -0.15 15.81 8.05
C ASP A 78 0.12 14.30 8.10
N TYR A 79 0.84 13.83 7.08
CA TYR A 79 1.38 12.47 7.06
C TYR A 79 2.54 12.33 8.03
N GLN A 80 2.59 11.20 8.74
CA GLN A 80 3.67 10.82 9.65
C GLN A 80 4.47 9.66 9.06
N ILE A 81 5.79 9.79 9.01
CA ILE A 81 6.68 8.71 8.57
C ILE A 81 6.61 7.55 9.56
N ILE A 82 6.36 6.35 9.06
CA ILE A 82 6.34 5.10 9.84
C ILE A 82 7.44 4.12 9.43
N ALA A 83 8.02 4.29 8.24
CA ALA A 83 9.22 3.56 7.85
C ALA A 83 9.99 4.30 6.75
N GLU A 84 11.31 4.20 6.80
CA GLU A 84 12.23 4.55 5.71
C GLU A 84 13.11 3.34 5.43
N ARG A 85 13.30 2.98 4.16
CA ARG A 85 14.09 1.81 3.77
C ARG A 85 14.89 2.09 2.51
N THR A 86 16.13 1.60 2.52
CA THR A 86 16.92 1.37 1.31
C THR A 86 16.93 -0.14 1.05
N LEU A 87 16.26 -0.55 -0.03
CA LEU A 87 16.09 -1.94 -0.43
C LEU A 87 17.28 -2.39 -1.28
N GLN A 88 17.74 -3.62 -1.06
CA GLN A 88 18.70 -4.24 -1.97
C GLN A 88 18.04 -4.56 -3.30
N ARG A 89 18.73 -4.32 -4.42
CA ARG A 89 18.26 -4.78 -5.73
C ARG A 89 18.01 -6.28 -5.66
N GLY A 90 16.83 -6.74 -6.10
CA GLY A 90 16.47 -8.15 -6.04
C GLY A 90 17.55 -9.04 -6.69
N GLY A 91 17.94 -10.12 -6.00
CA GLY A 91 18.96 -11.05 -6.47
C GLY A 91 18.47 -11.82 -7.69
N GLY A 92 19.08 -11.57 -8.85
CA GLY A 92 18.77 -12.27 -10.09
C GLY A 92 19.51 -13.59 -10.17
N ASP A 93 18.78 -14.71 -10.13
CA ASP A 93 19.17 -15.87 -10.92
C ASP A 93 18.64 -15.60 -12.34
N GLU A 94 19.54 -15.25 -13.27
CA GLU A 94 19.22 -14.78 -14.63
C GLU A 94 18.32 -15.77 -15.43
N LYS A 95 18.16 -16.99 -14.92
CA LYS A 95 17.36 -18.06 -15.52
C LYS A 95 15.88 -18.07 -15.13
N ARG A 96 15.42 -17.24 -14.17
CA ARG A 96 14.02 -17.27 -13.67
C ARG A 96 13.24 -15.97 -13.74
N GLY A 97 13.81 -14.90 -14.30
CA GLY A 97 13.05 -13.76 -14.83
C GLY A 97 12.23 -12.89 -13.86
N LYS A 98 12.19 -13.17 -12.54
CA LYS A 98 11.49 -12.33 -11.56
C LYS A 98 12.44 -11.84 -10.47
N ARG A 99 12.77 -10.54 -10.48
CA ARG A 99 13.68 -9.85 -9.55
C ARG A 99 12.94 -9.19 -8.37
N THR A 100 11.78 -9.74 -8.01
CA THR A 100 10.87 -9.14 -7.03
C THR A 100 11.52 -9.02 -5.64
N GLN A 101 11.40 -7.83 -5.06
CA GLN A 101 11.76 -7.47 -3.70
C GLN A 101 10.52 -7.58 -2.81
N VAL A 102 10.62 -8.28 -1.68
CA VAL A 102 9.54 -8.35 -0.69
C VAL A 102 10.02 -7.70 0.59
N GLU A 103 9.43 -6.56 0.94
CA GLU A 103 9.69 -5.85 2.19
C GLU A 103 8.53 -6.08 3.16
N VAL A 104 8.86 -6.51 4.38
CA VAL A 104 7.89 -6.76 5.45
C VAL A 104 8.14 -5.78 6.59
N LEU A 105 7.13 -4.98 6.89
CA LEU A 105 7.16 -3.99 7.97
C LEU A 105 6.18 -4.43 9.05
N GLU A 106 6.68 -4.65 10.25
CA GLU A 106 5.86 -4.97 11.42
C GLU A 106 5.71 -3.74 12.32
N PHE A 107 4.53 -3.55 12.89
CA PHE A 107 4.18 -2.38 13.69
C PHE A 107 3.51 -2.79 15.00
N ASP A 108 3.76 -2.01 16.05
CA ASP A 108 2.93 -2.04 17.25
C ASP A 108 1.57 -1.38 16.94
N PRO A 109 0.44 -2.13 17.00
CA PRO A 109 -0.90 -1.62 16.71
C PRO A 109 -1.38 -0.50 17.65
N GLU A 110 -0.73 -0.32 18.80
CA GLU A 110 -1.02 0.76 19.75
C GLU A 110 -0.12 2.00 19.58
N GLN A 111 0.89 1.92 18.70
CA GLN A 111 1.80 3.02 18.40
C GLN A 111 1.77 3.36 16.90
N ALA A 112 2.84 3.02 16.15
CA ALA A 112 2.97 3.33 14.73
C ALA A 112 1.86 2.70 13.87
N GLY A 113 1.30 1.57 14.31
CA GLY A 113 0.19 0.90 13.64
C GLY A 113 -1.19 1.50 13.94
N LYS A 114 -1.31 2.45 14.86
CA LYS A 114 -2.61 2.93 15.37
C LYS A 114 -3.24 3.98 14.45
N ASN A 115 -4.59 3.94 14.38
CA ASN A 115 -5.44 4.98 13.78
C ASN A 115 -5.07 5.33 12.32
N ILE A 116 -4.79 4.32 11.51
CA ILE A 116 -4.41 4.53 10.11
C ILE A 116 -5.68 4.54 9.25
N ARG A 117 -5.91 5.64 8.54
CA ARG A 117 -6.91 5.74 7.47
C ARG A 117 -6.26 5.77 6.10
N HIS A 118 -5.15 6.47 5.97
CA HIS A 118 -4.38 6.62 4.75
C HIS A 118 -2.97 6.08 4.96
N LEU A 119 -2.46 5.38 3.95
CA LEU A 119 -1.05 5.05 3.80
C LEU A 119 -0.54 5.67 2.52
N ARG A 120 0.64 6.27 2.58
CA ARG A 120 1.34 6.79 1.41
C ARG A 120 2.69 6.11 1.28
N LEU A 121 2.85 5.35 0.21
CA LEU A 121 4.14 4.81 -0.20
C LEU A 121 4.77 5.80 -1.17
N ARG A 122 5.93 6.33 -0.81
CA ARG A 122 6.76 7.19 -1.65
C ARG A 122 7.98 6.40 -2.11
N ILE A 123 8.15 6.30 -3.42
CA ILE A 123 9.34 5.75 -4.06
C ILE A 123 10.24 6.92 -4.39
N LEU A 124 11.34 7.06 -3.64
CA LEU A 124 12.27 8.16 -3.77
C LEU A 124 13.31 7.91 -4.87
N SER A 125 13.64 6.64 -5.14
CA SER A 125 14.59 6.25 -6.18
C SER A 125 14.42 4.78 -6.58
N GLY A 126 14.84 4.47 -7.80
CA GLY A 126 14.99 3.12 -8.33
C GLY A 126 16.44 2.79 -8.68
N TYR A 127 16.72 1.52 -8.96
CA TYR A 127 17.99 1.07 -9.54
C TYR A 127 18.07 1.30 -11.06
N SER A 128 16.92 1.52 -11.71
CA SER A 128 16.78 1.98 -13.09
C SER A 128 15.78 3.13 -13.16
N ASP A 129 15.50 3.63 -14.37
CA ASP A 129 14.58 4.75 -14.60
C ASP A 129 13.13 4.44 -14.23
N PHE A 130 12.76 3.15 -14.17
CA PHE A 130 11.42 2.70 -13.82
C PHE A 130 11.50 1.64 -12.71
N ALA A 131 10.48 1.63 -11.86
CA ALA A 131 10.33 0.66 -10.79
C ALA A 131 8.92 0.04 -10.81
N GLY A 132 8.84 -1.24 -10.46
CA GLY A 132 7.61 -2.01 -10.43
C GLY A 132 7.02 -2.08 -9.03
N ILE A 133 5.69 -2.00 -8.94
CA ILE A 133 4.93 -2.21 -7.70
C ILE A 133 3.89 -3.26 -7.98
N TYR A 134 4.05 -4.42 -7.38
CA TYR A 134 3.16 -5.57 -7.58
C TYR A 134 2.05 -5.59 -6.55
N ASN A 135 2.36 -5.32 -5.27
CA ASN A 135 1.37 -5.46 -4.22
C ASN A 135 1.71 -4.62 -2.97
N ILE A 136 0.66 -4.11 -2.33
CA ILE A 136 0.65 -3.48 -1.01
C ILE A 136 -0.41 -4.23 -0.21
N ASP A 137 0.04 -5.14 0.64
CA ASP A 137 -0.82 -5.89 1.55
C ASP A 137 -0.68 -5.36 2.98
N ALA A 138 -1.79 -5.36 3.70
CA ALA A 138 -1.83 -4.95 5.10
C ALA A 138 -2.63 -5.92 5.97
N TYR A 139 -2.19 -6.05 7.21
CA TYR A 139 -2.79 -6.91 8.22
C TYR A 139 -3.00 -6.12 9.51
N GLY A 140 -4.10 -6.41 10.20
CA GLY A 140 -4.46 -5.72 11.43
C GLY A 140 -5.91 -5.92 11.83
N GLU A 141 -6.50 -4.89 12.42
CA GLU A 141 -7.90 -4.85 12.86
C GLU A 141 -8.57 -3.57 12.36
N GLU A 142 -9.61 -3.71 11.53
CA GLU A 142 -10.40 -2.59 11.01
C GLU A 142 -11.43 -2.11 12.06
N SER A 143 -11.67 -0.80 12.13
CA SER A 143 -12.71 -0.26 13.00
C SER A 143 -14.09 -0.67 12.51
N LEU A 144 -14.94 -1.20 13.40
CA LEU A 144 -16.27 -1.73 13.07
C LEU A 144 -17.31 -0.68 12.61
N GLN A 145 -17.02 0.61 12.75
CA GLN A 145 -18.02 1.68 12.69
C GLN A 145 -18.70 1.89 11.32
N GLN A 146 -18.24 1.25 10.23
CA GLN A 146 -18.90 1.32 8.92
C GLN A 146 -19.48 0.00 8.41
N LEU A 147 -19.09 -1.16 8.95
CA LEU A 147 -19.71 -2.43 8.56
C LEU A 147 -21.21 -2.43 8.90
N ALA A 148 -21.58 -1.82 10.04
CA ALA A 148 -22.97 -1.74 10.49
C ALA A 148 -23.85 -0.79 9.64
N VAL A 149 -23.29 0.21 8.96
CA VAL A 149 -24.09 1.20 8.20
C VAL A 149 -24.46 0.69 6.80
N LEU A 150 -23.65 -0.21 6.22
CA LEU A 150 -23.98 -0.85 4.94
C LEU A 150 -25.03 -1.96 5.10
N GLU A 151 -25.04 -2.68 6.23
CA GLU A 151 -26.06 -3.71 6.52
C GLU A 151 -27.41 -3.14 6.95
N SER A 152 -27.48 -1.85 7.30
CA SER A 152 -28.69 -1.22 7.84
C SER A 152 -29.53 -0.43 6.82
N LYS A 153 -29.35 -0.62 5.50
CA LYS A 153 -30.29 -0.08 4.49
C LYS A 153 -31.35 -1.13 4.16
N PRO A 154 -32.53 -1.13 4.80
CA PRO A 154 -33.68 -1.83 4.23
C PRO A 154 -34.07 -1.12 2.94
N GLU A 155 -34.32 -1.89 1.89
CA GLU A 155 -34.96 -1.43 0.67
C GLU A 155 -36.30 -0.77 1.07
N VAL A 156 -36.38 0.55 0.87
CA VAL A 156 -37.68 1.23 0.90
C VAL A 156 -38.35 0.91 -0.43
N ASN A 157 -39.17 -0.14 -0.44
CA ASN A 157 -40.10 -0.39 -1.53
C ASN A 157 -41.10 0.78 -1.56
N LEU A 158 -41.03 1.58 -2.63
CA LEU A 158 -42.06 2.55 -3.02
C LEU A 158 -43.07 1.86 -3.94
#